data_AF-W6KBZ2-F1
#
_entry.id   AF-W6KBZ2-F1
#
_cell.length_a   1.000
_cell.length_b   1.000
_cell.length_c   1.000
_cell.angle_alpha   90.00
_cell.angle_beta   90.00
_cell.angle_gamma   90.00
#
_symmetry.space_group_name_H-M   'P 1'
#
loop_
_entity.id
_entity.type
_entity.pdbx_description
1 polymer ?
#
loop_
_entity_poly.entity_id
_entity_poly.type
_entity_poly.pdbx_seq_one_letter_code
_entity_poly.pdbx_strand_id
1 'polypeptide(L)'
;MTNNDEGTVTPWVVEGEVNYDKLIKEFGCQAIDQDLIKRIERLTGKKPHHLLRRGIFFSHRDFHLLLDVYEKGMPFYIYTGRGPSSESMHMGHMVPFMFTKWLQETFKVPLVIQLTDDEKFFFKDLTIDQVEAMTRENMKDIIALGFDPELTFIFSDFNYVGNMYRVIARIEKSYTASQVRGTFGFKSEDNCGKWMFPAIQAAPSFSVSFPQIFPPEKGNVFCLIPQAIDQDPYFRLTRDVAPRLGYLKPSIIHSKFFPSLSGLKGKMSSSVGAAVFLTDTPKSIKDKINKHAFSGGGATKKEHFQLGANTTVDIPIQWLRFFLEDDDKLEKIEHDYALGWIMTGEVKKVLIETITKVIKDHQEKRKMVTEEDLRLFSSIRPLGKT
;
A
#
# COMPACT_ATOMS: atom_id res chain seq x y z
N MET A 1 1.64 -28.89 -24.83
CA MET A 1 2.53 -28.32 -23.80
C MET A 1 1.75 -27.19 -23.14
N THR A 2 1.25 -27.42 -21.94
CA THR A 2 0.53 -26.42 -21.14
C THR A 2 1.55 -25.43 -20.59
N ASN A 3 1.64 -24.24 -21.20
CA ASN A 3 2.38 -23.12 -20.61
C ASN A 3 1.64 -22.70 -19.33
N ASN A 4 2.09 -23.19 -18.18
CA ASN A 4 1.75 -22.60 -16.89
C ASN A 4 2.51 -21.27 -16.76
N ASP A 5 1.99 -20.21 -17.39
CA ASP A 5 2.29 -18.82 -17.01
C ASP A 5 1.55 -18.51 -15.68
N GLU A 6 1.80 -19.30 -14.63
CA GLU A 6 1.25 -19.01 -13.31
C GLU A 6 2.04 -17.86 -12.68
N GLY A 7 1.34 -16.77 -12.34
CA GLY A 7 1.97 -15.62 -11.72
C GLY A 7 2.52 -15.94 -10.33
N THR A 8 3.75 -15.51 -10.05
CA THR A 8 4.39 -15.65 -8.73
C THR A 8 4.15 -14.39 -7.92
N VAL A 9 3.64 -14.50 -6.69
CA VAL A 9 3.39 -13.36 -5.79
C VAL A 9 4.04 -13.60 -4.43
N THR A 10 5.07 -12.82 -4.13
CA THR A 10 5.78 -12.79 -2.84
C THR A 10 6.03 -11.34 -2.42
N PRO A 11 6.44 -11.04 -1.17
CA PRO A 11 6.77 -9.69 -0.76
C PRO A 11 7.87 -9.00 -1.59
N TRP A 12 8.71 -9.78 -2.31
CA TRP A 12 9.83 -9.26 -3.10
C TRP A 12 9.63 -9.36 -4.62
N VAL A 13 8.86 -10.34 -5.09
CA VAL A 13 8.72 -10.65 -6.53
C VAL A 13 7.24 -10.81 -6.88
N VAL A 14 6.82 -10.07 -7.91
CA VAL A 14 5.53 -10.22 -8.59
C VAL A 14 5.79 -10.40 -10.08
N GLU A 15 5.55 -11.59 -10.60
CA GLU A 15 5.78 -11.95 -12.01
C GLU A 15 4.53 -12.59 -12.61
N GLY A 16 4.31 -12.40 -13.91
CA GLY A 16 3.15 -12.96 -14.65
C GLY A 16 1.87 -12.12 -14.55
N GLU A 17 0.78 -12.65 -15.13
CA GLU A 17 -0.55 -12.07 -15.04
C GLU A 17 -1.22 -12.53 -13.73
N VAL A 18 -1.66 -11.56 -12.92
CA VAL A 18 -2.16 -11.85 -11.57
C VAL A 18 -3.67 -12.11 -11.62
N ASN A 19 -4.07 -13.36 -11.38
CA ASN A 19 -5.47 -13.71 -11.15
C ASN A 19 -5.84 -13.48 -9.67
N TYR A 20 -6.45 -12.32 -9.40
CA TYR A 20 -6.80 -11.90 -8.05
C TYR A 20 -7.87 -12.79 -7.38
N ASP A 21 -8.79 -13.40 -8.13
CA ASP A 21 -9.79 -14.32 -7.56
C ASP A 21 -9.16 -15.64 -7.13
N LYS A 22 -8.18 -16.12 -7.90
CA LYS A 22 -7.36 -17.28 -7.52
C LYS A 22 -6.52 -16.96 -6.28
N LEU A 23 -5.89 -15.79 -6.22
CA LEU A 23 -5.13 -15.35 -5.04
C LEU A 23 -6.00 -15.29 -3.77
N ILE A 24 -7.24 -14.82 -3.86
CA ILE A 24 -8.17 -14.82 -2.70
C ILE A 24 -8.29 -16.24 -2.13
N LYS A 25 -8.49 -17.23 -3.00
CA LYS A 25 -8.65 -18.64 -2.58
C LYS A 25 -7.35 -19.21 -2.02
N GLU A 26 -6.23 -19.00 -2.69
CA GLU A 26 -4.92 -19.50 -2.27
C GLU A 26 -4.46 -18.92 -0.93
N PHE A 27 -4.70 -17.63 -0.73
CA PHE A 27 -4.31 -16.96 0.51
C PHE A 27 -5.39 -17.16 1.60
N GLY A 28 -6.57 -17.66 1.26
CA GLY A 28 -7.68 -17.83 2.21
C GLY A 28 -8.22 -16.48 2.71
N CYS A 29 -8.26 -15.48 1.83
CA CYS A 29 -8.85 -14.17 2.09
C CYS A 29 -10.35 -14.18 1.74
N GLN A 30 -11.05 -13.10 2.07
CA GLN A 30 -12.45 -12.87 1.67
C GLN A 30 -12.49 -11.74 0.63
N ALA A 31 -13.37 -11.83 -0.37
CA ALA A 31 -13.59 -10.75 -1.32
C ALA A 31 -14.33 -9.58 -0.64
N ILE A 32 -14.02 -8.34 -1.04
CA ILE A 32 -14.84 -7.17 -0.67
C ILE A 32 -16.03 -7.13 -1.63
N ASP A 33 -17.21 -7.47 -1.12
CA ASP A 33 -18.45 -7.43 -1.88
C ASP A 33 -19.17 -6.08 -1.75
N GLN A 34 -20.26 -5.94 -2.51
CA GLN A 34 -21.08 -4.72 -2.51
C GLN A 34 -21.79 -4.48 -1.18
N ASP A 35 -22.10 -5.52 -0.41
CA ASP A 35 -22.78 -5.37 0.87
C ASP A 35 -21.83 -4.81 1.94
N LEU A 36 -20.56 -5.22 1.91
CA LEU A 36 -19.52 -4.65 2.74
C LEU A 36 -19.25 -3.19 2.37
N ILE A 37 -19.21 -2.85 1.08
CA ILE A 37 -19.06 -1.45 0.62
C ILE A 37 -20.23 -0.57 1.10
N LYS A 38 -21.47 -1.05 0.93
CA LYS A 38 -22.67 -0.35 1.44
C LYS A 38 -22.66 -0.23 2.96
N ARG A 39 -22.14 -1.23 3.68
CA ARG A 39 -21.99 -1.17 5.13
C ARG A 39 -21.01 -0.07 5.56
N ILE A 40 -19.88 0.09 4.86
CA ILE A 40 -18.93 1.19 5.12
C ILE A 40 -19.63 2.54 4.94
N GLU A 41 -20.35 2.72 3.83
CA GLU A 41 -21.09 3.96 3.56
C GLU A 41 -22.11 4.26 4.66
N ARG A 42 -22.91 3.26 5.05
CA ARG A 42 -23.92 3.40 6.11
C ARG A 42 -23.31 3.77 7.46
N LEU A 43 -22.23 3.10 7.85
CA LEU A 43 -21.58 3.32 9.16
C LEU A 43 -20.85 4.66 9.23
N THR A 44 -20.27 5.11 8.12
CA THR A 44 -19.41 6.30 8.09
C THR A 44 -20.13 7.55 7.62
N GLY A 45 -21.29 7.41 6.97
CA GLY A 45 -22.02 8.51 6.31
C GLY A 45 -21.25 9.13 5.14
N LYS A 46 -20.19 8.48 4.65
CA LYS A 46 -19.34 8.97 3.56
C LYS A 46 -19.41 8.06 2.35
N LYS A 47 -19.40 8.67 1.16
CA LYS A 47 -19.24 7.95 -0.11
C LYS A 47 -17.98 7.08 -0.05
N PRO A 48 -18.06 5.76 -0.33
CA PRO A 48 -16.89 4.88 -0.31
C PRO A 48 -15.81 5.35 -1.28
N HIS A 49 -14.55 5.18 -0.88
CA HIS A 49 -13.42 5.55 -1.72
C HIS A 49 -13.50 4.90 -3.10
N HIS A 50 -13.12 5.61 -4.16
CA HIS A 50 -13.18 5.06 -5.53
C HIS A 50 -12.32 3.79 -5.68
N LEU A 51 -11.23 3.65 -4.91
CA LEU A 51 -10.44 2.41 -4.89
C LEU A 51 -11.20 1.19 -4.32
N LEU A 52 -12.21 1.38 -3.46
CA LEU A 52 -13.13 0.30 -3.06
C LEU A 52 -14.16 0.06 -4.15
N ARG A 53 -14.81 1.13 -4.64
CA ARG A 53 -15.89 1.05 -5.64
C ARG A 53 -15.44 0.43 -6.96
N ARG A 54 -14.16 0.59 -7.31
CA ARG A 54 -13.53 0.03 -8.52
C ARG A 54 -12.82 -1.31 -8.27
N GLY A 55 -12.98 -1.91 -7.09
CA GLY A 55 -12.35 -3.19 -6.75
C GLY A 55 -10.84 -3.18 -6.87
N ILE A 56 -10.19 -2.05 -6.53
CA ILE A 56 -8.74 -1.95 -6.41
C ILE A 56 -8.32 -2.45 -5.05
N PHE A 57 -8.95 -1.97 -3.98
CA PHE A 57 -9.02 -2.72 -2.73
C PHE A 57 -10.13 -3.75 -2.89
N PHE A 58 -9.75 -5.03 -2.91
CA PHE A 58 -10.59 -6.09 -3.45
C PHE A 58 -10.77 -7.29 -2.52
N SER A 59 -9.89 -7.46 -1.54
CA SER A 59 -10.01 -8.54 -0.56
C SER A 59 -9.66 -8.08 0.85
N HIS A 60 -10.06 -8.85 1.85
CA HIS A 60 -9.86 -8.54 3.25
C HIS A 60 -9.72 -9.80 4.12
N ARG A 61 -9.32 -9.60 5.38
CA ARG A 61 -9.43 -10.57 6.48
C ARG A 61 -10.09 -9.87 7.66
N ASP A 62 -11.19 -10.41 8.16
CA ASP A 62 -11.89 -9.94 9.36
C ASP A 62 -12.33 -8.46 9.36
N PHE A 63 -12.35 -7.80 8.20
CA PHE A 63 -12.78 -6.40 8.10
C PHE A 63 -14.24 -6.21 8.54
N HIS A 64 -15.11 -7.20 8.32
CA HIS A 64 -16.46 -7.20 8.86
C HIS A 64 -16.49 -7.16 10.40
N LEU A 65 -15.58 -7.86 11.08
CA LEU A 65 -15.46 -7.81 12.55
C LEU A 65 -14.97 -6.44 13.01
N LEU A 66 -14.06 -5.80 12.26
CA LEU A 66 -13.64 -4.44 12.56
C LEU A 66 -14.78 -3.43 12.42
N LEU A 67 -15.67 -3.62 11.44
CA LEU A 67 -16.88 -2.81 11.34
C LEU A 67 -17.84 -3.04 12.51
N ASP A 68 -17.92 -4.25 13.07
CA ASP A 68 -18.67 -4.52 14.31
C ASP A 68 -18.06 -3.76 15.51
N VAL A 69 -16.72 -3.69 15.60
CA VAL A 69 -15.99 -2.92 16.63
C VAL A 69 -16.31 -1.44 16.50
N TYR A 70 -16.26 -0.89 15.28
CA TYR A 70 -16.59 0.49 15.01
C TYR A 70 -18.05 0.82 15.33
N GLU A 71 -18.99 -0.03 14.93
CA GLU A 71 -20.43 0.14 15.19
C GLU A 71 -20.76 0.14 16.70
N LYS A 72 -19.96 -0.57 17.51
CA LYS A 72 -20.05 -0.57 18.99
C LYS A 72 -19.37 0.62 19.66
N GLY A 73 -18.73 1.52 18.90
CA GLY A 73 -17.96 2.64 19.44
C GLY A 73 -16.67 2.22 20.15
N MET A 74 -16.17 1.00 19.89
CA MET A 74 -14.92 0.52 20.45
C MET A 74 -13.72 1.03 19.64
N PRO A 75 -12.57 1.29 20.29
CA PRO A 75 -11.40 1.84 19.60
C PRO A 75 -10.75 0.79 18.70
N PHE A 76 -10.25 1.27 17.57
CA PHE A 76 -9.29 0.56 16.73
C PHE A 76 -8.26 1.56 16.20
N TYR A 77 -7.16 1.06 15.63
CA TYR A 77 -6.15 1.89 14.98
C TYR A 77 -5.73 1.30 13.64
N ILE A 78 -5.07 2.11 12.83
CA ILE A 78 -4.57 1.71 11.51
C ILE A 78 -3.05 1.54 11.59
N TYR A 79 -2.53 0.52 10.93
CA TYR A 79 -1.11 0.30 10.74
C TYR A 79 -0.79 0.05 9.26
N THR A 80 0.13 0.83 8.70
CA THR A 80 0.74 0.57 7.39
C THR A 80 2.26 0.75 7.48
N GLY A 81 3.00 0.37 6.45
CA GLY A 81 4.45 0.54 6.43
C GLY A 81 5.03 0.92 5.07
N ARG A 82 6.30 1.30 5.08
CA ARG A 82 7.11 1.60 3.90
C ARG A 82 8.56 1.19 4.15
N GLY A 83 9.09 0.33 3.30
CA GLY A 83 10.52 0.10 3.20
C GLY A 83 11.24 1.14 2.35
N PRO A 84 12.10 2.01 2.91
CA PRO A 84 12.72 3.13 2.21
C PRO A 84 13.87 2.66 1.30
N SER A 85 13.55 2.41 0.02
CA SER A 85 14.47 1.82 -0.97
C SER A 85 15.06 2.82 -1.98
N SER A 86 14.64 4.09 -1.94
CA SER A 86 15.09 5.17 -2.82
C SER A 86 14.80 6.51 -2.17
N GLU A 87 15.52 7.56 -2.56
CA GLU A 87 15.31 8.92 -2.03
C GLU A 87 13.88 9.44 -2.26
N SER A 88 13.22 9.02 -3.35
CA SER A 88 11.84 9.40 -3.64
C SER A 88 10.94 8.19 -3.83
N MET A 89 9.70 8.33 -3.38
CA MET A 89 8.61 7.41 -3.71
C MET A 89 8.18 7.53 -5.20
N HIS A 90 7.41 6.56 -5.68
CA HIS A 90 6.80 6.57 -7.01
C HIS A 90 5.28 6.41 -6.91
N MET A 91 4.55 6.60 -8.01
CA MET A 91 3.08 6.57 -8.04
C MET A 91 2.49 5.31 -7.37
N GLY A 92 3.08 4.13 -7.58
CA GLY A 92 2.62 2.90 -6.94
C GLY A 92 2.68 2.91 -5.41
N HIS A 93 3.59 3.66 -4.80
CA HIS A 93 3.66 3.81 -3.35
C HIS A 93 2.56 4.72 -2.81
N MET A 94 2.00 5.63 -3.62
CA MET A 94 0.91 6.50 -3.17
C MET A 94 -0.38 5.73 -2.90
N VAL A 95 -0.64 4.65 -3.64
CA VAL A 95 -1.95 3.96 -3.62
C VAL A 95 -2.33 3.47 -2.21
N PRO A 96 -1.48 2.74 -1.46
CA PRO A 96 -1.81 2.36 -0.08
C PRO A 96 -2.00 3.59 0.81
N PHE A 97 -1.11 4.58 0.74
CA PHE A 97 -1.18 5.74 1.63
C PHE A 97 -2.38 6.66 1.35
N MET A 98 -2.78 6.86 0.09
CA MET A 98 -4.00 7.61 -0.25
C MET A 98 -5.23 6.94 0.37
N PHE A 99 -5.30 5.62 0.30
CA PHE A 99 -6.39 4.88 0.91
C PHE A 99 -6.33 4.91 2.44
N THR A 100 -5.15 4.75 3.03
CA THR A 100 -4.93 4.87 4.48
C THR A 100 -5.34 6.26 4.99
N LYS A 101 -5.02 7.33 4.26
CA LYS A 101 -5.45 8.69 4.59
C LYS A 101 -6.97 8.80 4.59
N TRP A 102 -7.62 8.29 3.54
CA TRP A 102 -9.09 8.27 3.49
C TRP A 102 -9.70 7.47 4.65
N LEU A 103 -9.12 6.32 5.01
CA LEU A 103 -9.55 5.54 6.18
C LEU A 103 -9.39 6.36 7.47
N GLN A 104 -8.25 7.01 7.69
CA GLN A 104 -8.01 7.85 8.86
C GLN A 104 -9.03 9.00 8.95
N GLU A 105 -9.28 9.73 7.87
CA GLU A 105 -10.24 10.84 7.86
C GLU A 105 -11.70 10.38 8.02
N THR A 106 -12.00 9.17 7.57
CA THR A 106 -13.34 8.58 7.61
C THR A 106 -13.67 8.05 9.00
N PHE A 107 -12.76 7.28 9.59
CA PHE A 107 -12.97 6.66 10.89
C PHE A 107 -12.47 7.50 12.08
N LYS A 108 -11.63 8.52 11.83
CA LYS A 108 -11.01 9.38 12.84
C LYS A 108 -10.26 8.60 13.93
N VAL A 109 -9.39 7.70 13.49
CA VAL A 109 -8.64 6.78 14.37
C VAL A 109 -7.13 7.04 14.32
N PRO A 110 -6.38 6.67 15.36
CA PRO A 110 -4.93 6.70 15.34
C PRO A 110 -4.34 5.86 14.20
N LEU A 111 -3.22 6.34 13.65
CA LEU A 111 -2.45 5.71 12.59
C LEU A 111 -0.99 5.59 13.02
N VAL A 112 -0.43 4.39 12.87
CA VAL A 112 1.01 4.15 12.97
C VAL A 112 1.59 3.77 11.61
N ILE A 113 2.71 4.38 11.24
CA ILE A 113 3.41 4.12 9.99
C ILE A 113 4.83 3.65 10.30
N GLN A 114 5.14 2.40 9.96
CA GLN A 114 6.48 1.83 10.11
C GLN A 114 7.35 2.17 8.90
N LEU A 115 8.55 2.71 9.14
CA LEU A 115 9.60 2.83 8.14
C LEU A 115 10.65 1.76 8.42
N THR A 116 10.69 0.72 7.57
CA THR A 116 11.51 -0.47 7.74
C THR A 116 12.92 -0.25 7.22
N ASP A 117 13.66 0.65 7.87
CA ASP A 117 15.05 0.97 7.53
C ASP A 117 16.01 -0.18 7.85
N ASP A 118 15.79 -0.87 8.96
CA ASP A 118 16.49 -2.10 9.29
C ASP A 118 16.30 -3.21 8.24
N GLU A 119 15.10 -3.39 7.69
CA GLU A 119 14.82 -4.30 6.56
C GLU A 119 15.73 -3.97 5.38
N LYS A 120 15.79 -2.71 4.98
CA LYS A 120 16.59 -2.33 3.80
C LYS A 120 18.07 -2.54 4.06
N PHE A 121 18.52 -2.33 5.29
CA PHE A 121 19.88 -2.70 5.71
C PHE A 121 20.12 -4.22 5.65
N PHE A 122 19.17 -5.07 6.09
CA PHE A 122 19.34 -6.53 6.06
C PHE A 122 19.23 -7.15 4.66
N PHE A 123 18.46 -6.54 3.77
CA PHE A 123 18.12 -7.10 2.46
C PHE A 123 18.87 -6.47 1.28
N LYS A 124 19.55 -5.34 1.47
CA LYS A 124 20.31 -4.63 0.42
C LYS A 124 21.72 -4.32 0.89
N ASP A 125 22.62 -4.13 -0.07
CA ASP A 125 23.97 -3.66 0.19
C ASP A 125 23.97 -2.13 0.35
N LEU A 126 23.60 -1.68 1.55
CA LEU A 126 23.46 -0.26 1.92
C LEU A 126 24.05 -0.02 3.31
N THR A 127 24.67 1.14 3.53
CA THR A 127 25.12 1.56 4.86
C THR A 127 23.95 2.11 5.70
N ILE A 128 24.08 2.11 7.02
CA ILE A 128 23.07 2.70 7.92
C ILE A 128 22.77 4.15 7.53
N ASP A 129 23.81 4.98 7.34
CA ASP A 129 23.66 6.39 6.93
C ASP A 129 22.84 6.54 5.63
N GLN A 130 23.05 5.65 4.65
CA GLN A 130 22.29 5.67 3.40
C GLN A 130 20.82 5.36 3.63
N VAL A 131 20.51 4.36 4.46
CA VAL A 131 19.11 4.00 4.74
C VAL A 131 18.44 5.07 5.60
N GLU A 132 19.10 5.63 6.60
CA GLU A 132 18.57 6.72 7.41
C GLU A 132 18.27 7.97 6.57
N ALA A 133 19.15 8.32 5.63
CA ALA A 133 18.92 9.41 4.68
C ALA A 133 17.66 9.16 3.82
N MET A 134 17.51 7.95 3.25
CA MET A 134 16.32 7.59 2.48
C MET A 134 15.05 7.58 3.33
N THR A 135 15.15 7.08 4.56
CA THR A 135 14.05 7.03 5.54
C THR A 135 13.50 8.42 5.81
N ARG A 136 14.40 9.36 6.05
CA ARG A 136 14.05 10.76 6.27
C ARG A 136 13.36 11.39 5.07
N GLU A 137 13.85 11.15 3.85
CA GLU A 137 13.20 11.69 2.64
C GLU A 137 11.85 11.02 2.34
N ASN A 138 11.70 9.72 2.64
CA ASN A 138 10.42 9.01 2.51
C ASN A 138 9.41 9.48 3.59
N MET A 139 9.87 9.83 4.79
CA MET A 139 9.01 10.43 5.81
C MET A 139 8.43 11.77 5.34
N LYS A 140 9.24 12.61 4.68
CA LYS A 140 8.74 13.86 4.06
C LYS A 140 7.70 13.58 2.97
N ASP A 141 7.95 12.58 2.11
CA ASP A 141 6.99 12.17 1.08
C ASP A 141 5.64 11.73 1.69
N ILE A 142 5.68 10.99 2.81
CA ILE A 142 4.49 10.50 3.52
C ILE A 142 3.73 11.64 4.20
N ILE A 143 4.42 12.53 4.93
CA ILE A 143 3.80 13.70 5.58
C ILE A 143 3.10 14.59 4.54
N ALA A 144 3.71 14.78 3.37
CA ALA A 144 3.17 15.58 2.29
C ALA A 144 1.84 15.04 1.70
N LEU A 145 1.45 13.80 2.00
CA LEU A 145 0.13 13.27 1.64
C LEU A 145 -1.00 13.90 2.49
N GLY A 146 -0.67 14.52 3.61
CA GLY A 146 -1.60 15.27 4.46
C GLY A 146 -2.31 14.40 5.49
N PHE A 147 -1.58 13.49 6.15
CA PHE A 147 -2.07 12.79 7.34
C PHE A 147 -2.26 13.77 8.51
N ASP A 148 -3.21 13.47 9.40
CA ASP A 148 -3.48 14.29 10.57
C ASP A 148 -2.33 14.15 11.60
N PRO A 149 -1.57 15.22 11.91
CA PRO A 149 -0.48 15.16 12.86
C PRO A 149 -0.93 14.88 14.29
N GLU A 150 -2.20 15.07 14.66
CA GLU A 150 -2.70 14.71 16.00
C GLU A 150 -3.02 13.22 16.13
N LEU A 151 -3.22 12.54 15.00
CA LEU A 151 -3.63 11.13 14.93
C LEU A 151 -2.60 10.23 14.24
N THR A 152 -1.41 10.73 13.94
CA THR A 152 -0.39 9.96 13.20
C THR A 152 0.93 9.88 13.96
N PHE A 153 1.50 8.68 13.99
CA PHE A 153 2.85 8.41 14.47
C PHE A 153 3.63 7.66 13.39
N ILE A 154 4.74 8.23 12.93
CA ILE A 154 5.64 7.63 11.94
C ILE A 154 6.94 7.30 12.64
N PHE A 155 7.37 6.04 12.60
CA PHE A 155 8.59 5.63 13.27
C PHE A 155 9.52 4.90 12.32
N SER A 156 10.82 5.06 12.53
CA SER A 156 11.85 4.21 11.93
C SER A 156 12.15 3.05 12.87
N ASP A 157 12.43 1.88 12.29
CA ASP A 157 12.69 0.69 13.09
C ASP A 157 13.98 0.85 13.91
N PHE A 158 15.05 1.39 13.31
CA PHE A 158 16.28 1.70 14.07
C PHE A 158 16.05 2.58 15.30
N ASN A 159 15.07 3.49 15.25
CA ASN A 159 14.78 4.41 16.34
C ASN A 159 13.75 3.89 17.36
N TYR A 160 12.80 3.05 16.94
CA TYR A 160 11.64 2.70 17.78
C TYR A 160 11.57 1.24 18.22
N VAL A 161 12.26 0.31 17.54
CA VAL A 161 12.24 -1.13 17.86
C VAL A 161 12.62 -1.41 19.32
N GLY A 162 13.51 -0.60 19.92
CA GLY A 162 13.84 -0.70 21.35
C GLY A 162 12.61 -0.64 22.28
N ASN A 163 11.61 0.17 21.93
CA ASN A 163 10.34 0.27 22.68
C ASN A 163 9.44 -0.96 22.48
N MET A 164 9.54 -1.62 21.33
CA MET A 164 8.73 -2.77 20.94
C MET A 164 9.42 -4.12 21.23
N TYR A 165 10.67 -4.12 21.67
CA TYR A 165 11.51 -5.31 21.71
C TYR A 165 10.90 -6.47 22.51
N ARG A 166 10.21 -6.19 23.61
CA ARG A 166 9.50 -7.22 24.40
C ARG A 166 8.38 -7.89 23.60
N VAL A 167 7.68 -7.16 22.74
CA VAL A 167 6.64 -7.69 21.86
C VAL A 167 7.29 -8.53 20.76
N ILE A 168 8.34 -8.01 20.15
CA ILE A 168 9.12 -8.69 19.10
C ILE A 168 9.65 -10.03 19.62
N ALA A 169 10.32 -10.07 20.78
CA ALA A 169 10.84 -11.30 21.37
C ALA A 169 9.75 -12.35 21.66
N ARG A 170 8.52 -11.92 22.02
CA ARG A 170 7.38 -12.83 22.20
C ARG A 170 6.92 -13.44 20.88
N ILE A 171 6.92 -12.65 19.81
CA ILE A 171 6.58 -13.09 18.45
C ILE A 171 7.65 -14.06 17.94
N GLU A 172 8.93 -13.71 18.06
CA GLU A 172 10.06 -14.56 17.67
C GLU A 172 10.01 -15.91 18.37
N LYS A 173 9.77 -15.94 19.69
CA LYS A 173 9.58 -17.20 20.44
C LYS A 173 8.42 -18.04 19.91
N SER A 174 7.42 -17.42 19.29
CA SER A 174 6.22 -18.08 18.77
C SER A 174 6.36 -18.53 17.32
N TYR A 175 7.31 -17.97 16.58
CA TYR A 175 7.67 -18.34 15.21
C TYR A 175 8.69 -19.46 15.21
N THR A 176 8.40 -20.56 14.53
CA THR A 176 9.42 -21.57 14.26
C THR A 176 10.19 -21.20 12.99
N ALA A 177 11.49 -21.54 12.95
CA ALA A 177 12.30 -21.34 11.74
C ALA A 177 11.68 -22.03 10.51
N SER A 178 11.01 -23.18 10.68
CA SER A 178 10.32 -23.86 9.58
C SER A 178 9.12 -23.07 9.05
N GLN A 179 8.36 -22.38 9.91
CA GLN A 179 7.25 -21.52 9.48
C GLN A 179 7.76 -20.30 8.72
N VAL A 180 8.80 -19.64 9.25
CA VAL A 180 9.43 -18.47 8.61
C VAL A 180 9.99 -18.89 7.24
N ARG A 181 10.78 -19.97 7.18
CA ARG A 181 11.29 -20.53 5.92
C ARG A 181 10.19 -20.87 4.93
N GLY A 182 9.14 -21.56 5.37
CA GLY A 182 8.03 -21.96 4.49
C GLY A 182 7.22 -20.78 3.95
N THR A 183 7.14 -19.69 4.70
CA THR A 183 6.38 -18.48 4.32
C THR A 183 7.19 -17.56 3.42
N PHE A 184 8.48 -17.40 3.71
CA PHE A 184 9.35 -16.37 3.14
C PHE A 184 10.44 -16.94 2.20
N GLY A 185 10.61 -18.26 2.15
CA GLY A 185 11.61 -18.88 1.28
C GLY A 185 13.06 -18.61 1.68
N PHE A 186 13.33 -18.17 2.92
CA PHE A 186 14.69 -17.92 3.40
C PHE A 186 15.56 -19.16 3.38
N LYS A 187 16.83 -18.98 3.06
CA LYS A 187 17.85 -20.02 2.98
C LYS A 187 18.77 -19.96 4.19
N SER A 188 19.47 -21.06 4.47
CA SER A 188 20.38 -21.12 5.62
C SER A 188 21.55 -20.14 5.53
N GLU A 189 21.86 -19.65 4.33
CA GLU A 189 22.92 -18.65 4.07
C GLU A 189 22.43 -17.20 4.28
N ASP A 190 21.11 -16.98 4.42
CA ASP A 190 20.58 -15.65 4.71
C ASP A 190 21.02 -15.17 6.10
N ASN A 191 21.36 -13.88 6.22
CA ASN A 191 21.78 -13.29 7.49
C ASN A 191 20.66 -13.33 8.55
N CYS A 192 21.04 -13.37 9.83
CA CYS A 192 20.09 -13.45 10.95
C CYS A 192 19.06 -12.31 10.97
N GLY A 193 19.42 -11.12 10.46
CA GLY A 193 18.50 -9.97 10.37
C GLY A 193 17.29 -10.28 9.50
N LYS A 194 17.47 -10.94 8.35
CA LYS A 194 16.35 -11.39 7.49
C LYS A 194 15.42 -12.36 8.22
N TRP A 195 15.98 -13.29 8.99
CA TRP A 195 15.19 -14.28 9.75
C TRP A 195 14.39 -13.64 10.89
N MET A 196 14.91 -12.57 11.49
CA MET A 196 14.30 -11.84 12.60
C MET A 196 13.23 -10.85 12.13
N PHE A 197 13.43 -10.23 10.97
CA PHE A 197 12.61 -9.14 10.45
C PHE A 197 11.10 -9.42 10.39
N PRO A 198 10.59 -10.62 10.05
CA PRO A 198 9.16 -10.90 10.10
C PRO A 198 8.49 -10.64 11.46
N ALA A 199 9.22 -10.77 12.57
CA ALA A 199 8.70 -10.43 13.89
C ALA A 199 8.65 -8.91 14.13
N ILE A 200 9.63 -8.17 13.58
CA ILE A 200 9.67 -6.70 13.61
C ILE A 200 8.47 -6.12 12.85
N GLN A 201 8.19 -6.60 11.62
CA GLN A 201 7.03 -6.13 10.84
C GLN A 201 5.68 -6.57 11.45
N ALA A 202 5.66 -7.66 12.22
CA ALA A 202 4.47 -8.15 12.92
C ALA A 202 4.13 -7.32 14.16
N ALA A 203 5.12 -6.85 14.92
CA ALA A 203 4.92 -6.20 16.22
C ALA A 203 3.99 -4.97 16.19
N PRO A 204 4.02 -4.08 15.17
CA PRO A 204 3.09 -2.95 15.08
C PRO A 204 1.61 -3.34 14.92
N SER A 205 1.32 -4.62 14.65
CA SER A 205 -0.05 -5.15 14.61
C SER A 205 -0.71 -5.26 15.99
N PHE A 206 0.06 -5.09 17.07
CA PHE A 206 -0.41 -5.19 18.45
C PHE A 206 -0.27 -3.86 19.18
N SER A 207 -1.36 -3.39 19.78
CA SER A 207 -1.43 -2.08 20.45
C SER A 207 -0.41 -1.92 21.58
N VAL A 208 -0.05 -3.01 22.24
CA VAL A 208 0.99 -3.04 23.30
C VAL A 208 2.38 -2.61 22.84
N SER A 209 2.63 -2.57 21.52
CA SER A 209 3.86 -2.02 20.94
C SER A 209 3.93 -0.49 21.04
N PHE A 210 2.81 0.17 21.33
CA PHE A 210 2.69 1.62 21.41
C PHE A 210 2.05 2.06 22.73
N PRO A 211 2.67 1.80 23.89
CA PRO A 211 2.07 2.10 25.20
C PRO A 211 1.75 3.59 25.40
N GLN A 212 2.47 4.49 24.72
CA GLN A 212 2.18 5.92 24.73
C GLN A 212 0.87 6.28 24.01
N ILE A 213 0.45 5.46 23.04
CA ILE A 213 -0.79 5.65 22.26
C ILE A 213 -1.92 4.81 22.87
N PHE A 214 -1.61 3.58 23.26
CA PHE A 214 -2.53 2.59 23.84
C PHE A 214 -1.99 2.09 25.19
N PRO A 215 -2.22 2.86 26.26
CA PRO A 215 -1.81 2.46 27.60
C PRO A 215 -2.39 1.09 27.99
N PRO A 216 -1.66 0.27 28.77
CA PRO A 216 -2.09 -1.09 29.13
C PRO A 216 -3.48 -1.20 29.76
N GLU A 217 -3.93 -0.18 30.48
CA GLU A 217 -5.25 -0.08 31.08
C GLU A 217 -6.40 -0.05 30.05
N LYS A 218 -6.14 0.32 28.79
CA LYS A 218 -7.11 0.25 27.69
C LYS A 218 -7.25 -1.16 27.11
N GLY A 219 -6.43 -2.12 27.55
CA GLY A 219 -6.41 -3.47 27.03
C GLY A 219 -5.93 -3.54 25.57
N ASN A 220 -6.23 -4.67 24.90
CA ASN A 220 -5.88 -4.83 23.49
C ASN A 220 -6.82 -4.03 22.59
N VAL A 221 -6.25 -3.26 21.65
CA VAL A 221 -6.98 -2.46 20.68
C VAL A 221 -6.90 -3.14 19.30
N PHE A 222 -8.02 -3.16 18.56
CA PHE A 222 -8.07 -3.75 17.22
C PHE A 222 -7.18 -2.97 16.23
N CYS A 223 -6.52 -3.69 15.31
CA CYS A 223 -5.65 -3.13 14.29
C CYS A 223 -6.22 -3.39 12.88
N LEU A 224 -6.24 -2.37 12.02
CA LEU A 224 -6.51 -2.47 10.58
C LEU A 224 -5.22 -2.27 9.79
N ILE A 225 -4.92 -3.18 8.87
CA ILE A 225 -3.73 -3.12 8.02
C ILE A 225 -4.12 -2.97 6.54
N PRO A 226 -4.12 -1.75 5.98
CA PRO A 226 -4.21 -1.52 4.54
C PRO A 226 -2.87 -1.76 3.86
N GLN A 227 -2.84 -2.65 2.87
CA GLN A 227 -1.61 -3.01 2.17
C GLN A 227 -1.89 -3.55 0.77
N ALA A 228 -0.87 -3.69 -0.06
CA ALA A 228 -0.96 -4.53 -1.26
C ALA A 228 -0.89 -6.02 -0.86
N ILE A 229 -1.47 -6.90 -1.68
CA ILE A 229 -1.61 -8.33 -1.33
C ILE A 229 -0.27 -9.08 -1.17
N ASP A 230 0.83 -8.57 -1.74
CA ASP A 230 2.18 -9.13 -1.58
C ASP A 230 2.67 -9.16 -0.13
N GLN A 231 2.12 -8.32 0.74
CA GLN A 231 2.49 -8.23 2.15
C GLN A 231 1.67 -9.17 3.06
N ASP A 232 0.61 -9.82 2.54
CA ASP A 232 -0.22 -10.75 3.31
C ASP A 232 0.56 -11.89 4.00
N PRO A 233 1.65 -12.46 3.43
CA PRO A 233 2.43 -13.50 4.12
C PRO A 233 2.91 -13.11 5.52
N TYR A 234 3.32 -11.85 5.73
CA TYR A 234 3.71 -11.35 7.06
C TYR A 234 2.54 -11.45 8.04
N PHE A 235 1.39 -10.93 7.64
CA PHE A 235 0.25 -10.78 8.54
C PHE A 235 -0.61 -12.02 8.67
N ARG A 236 -0.55 -12.94 7.70
CA ARG A 236 -1.05 -14.30 7.86
C ARG A 236 -0.33 -14.98 9.02
N LEU A 237 1.01 -14.93 9.04
CA LEU A 237 1.81 -15.50 10.12
C LEU A 237 1.56 -14.77 11.45
N THR A 238 1.44 -13.44 11.44
CA THR A 238 1.06 -12.65 12.63
C THR A 238 -0.28 -13.07 13.21
N ARG A 239 -1.29 -13.31 12.36
CA ARG A 239 -2.64 -13.75 12.77
C ARG A 239 -2.65 -15.15 13.37
N ASP A 240 -1.77 -16.04 12.92
CA ASP A 240 -1.65 -17.40 13.46
C ASP A 240 -1.11 -17.41 14.90
N VAL A 241 -0.29 -16.42 15.25
CA VAL A 241 0.34 -16.36 16.58
C VAL A 241 -0.37 -15.45 17.57
N ALA A 242 -1.13 -14.46 17.09
CA ALA A 242 -1.82 -13.49 17.93
C ALA A 242 -2.63 -14.13 19.08
N PRO A 243 -3.48 -15.17 18.87
CA PRO A 243 -4.24 -15.77 19.96
C PRO A 243 -3.37 -16.45 21.02
N ARG A 244 -2.26 -17.10 20.60
CA ARG A 244 -1.30 -17.74 21.53
C ARG A 244 -0.57 -16.72 22.40
N LEU A 245 -0.43 -15.49 21.91
CA LEU A 245 0.16 -14.37 22.62
C LEU A 245 -0.86 -13.60 23.48
N GLY A 246 -2.15 -13.95 23.41
CA GLY A 246 -3.21 -13.21 24.09
C GLY A 246 -3.50 -11.86 23.44
N TYR A 247 -3.20 -11.69 22.14
CA TYR A 247 -3.50 -10.49 21.37
C TYR A 247 -4.63 -10.72 20.37
N LEU A 248 -5.23 -9.61 19.92
CA LEU A 248 -6.23 -9.64 18.86
C LEU A 248 -5.59 -9.88 17.50
N LYS A 249 -6.25 -10.65 16.63
CA LYS A 249 -5.82 -10.80 15.24
C LYS A 249 -5.99 -9.46 14.52
N PRO A 250 -4.99 -8.96 13.77
CA PRO A 250 -5.19 -7.78 12.94
C PRO A 250 -6.18 -8.07 11.81
N SER A 251 -7.06 -7.10 11.56
CA SER A 251 -7.88 -7.03 10.34
C SER A 251 -7.01 -6.53 9.19
N ILE A 252 -7.24 -7.02 7.97
CA ILE A 252 -6.41 -6.69 6.81
C ILE A 252 -7.31 -6.31 5.64
N ILE A 253 -6.88 -5.34 4.83
CA ILE A 253 -7.51 -4.99 3.57
C ILE A 253 -6.46 -4.86 2.46
N HIS A 254 -6.68 -5.56 1.34
CA HIS A 254 -5.68 -5.74 0.28
C HIS A 254 -6.00 -4.95 -0.99
N SER A 255 -5.01 -4.25 -1.50
CA SER A 255 -5.03 -3.67 -2.84
C SER A 255 -4.46 -4.63 -3.90
N LYS A 256 -4.93 -4.45 -5.13
CA LYS A 256 -4.26 -4.90 -6.34
C LYS A 256 -2.92 -4.20 -6.50
N PHE A 257 -2.05 -4.76 -7.34
CA PHE A 257 -0.78 -4.13 -7.69
C PHE A 257 -1.00 -2.94 -8.60
N PHE A 258 -0.21 -1.89 -8.37
CA PHE A 258 -0.12 -0.78 -9.30
C PHE A 258 0.76 -1.19 -10.51
N PRO A 259 0.23 -1.14 -11.74
CA PRO A 259 0.92 -1.73 -12.88
C PRO A 259 2.11 -0.87 -13.35
N SER A 260 3.12 -1.54 -13.88
CA SER A 260 4.27 -0.89 -14.52
C SER A 260 3.84 -0.14 -15.80
N LEU A 261 4.63 0.84 -16.25
CA LEU A 261 4.35 1.51 -17.53
C LEU A 261 4.37 0.51 -18.71
N SER A 262 5.28 -0.45 -18.68
CA SER A 262 5.50 -1.41 -19.77
C SER A 262 4.40 -2.47 -19.92
N GLY A 263 3.50 -2.63 -18.94
CA GLY A 263 2.43 -3.61 -19.00
C GLY A 263 1.99 -4.14 -17.63
N LEU A 264 1.01 -5.05 -17.67
CA LEU A 264 0.38 -5.67 -16.50
C LEU A 264 1.17 -6.83 -15.90
N LYS A 265 2.16 -7.36 -16.63
CA LYS A 265 3.05 -8.40 -16.13
C LYS A 265 4.05 -7.77 -15.16
N GLY A 266 3.74 -7.83 -13.87
CA GLY A 266 4.57 -7.33 -12.78
C GLY A 266 4.12 -6.00 -12.16
N LYS A 267 4.72 -5.69 -11.00
CA LYS A 267 4.47 -4.47 -10.20
C LYS A 267 5.44 -3.36 -10.59
N MET A 268 5.02 -2.10 -10.51
CA MET A 268 5.97 -0.98 -10.59
C MET A 268 6.98 -1.05 -9.45
N SER A 269 8.27 -1.00 -9.79
CA SER A 269 9.39 -1.03 -8.85
C SER A 269 10.37 0.09 -9.17
N SER A 270 10.99 0.68 -8.15
CA SER A 270 12.09 1.64 -8.31
C SER A 270 13.31 1.05 -9.03
N SER A 271 13.43 -0.28 -9.11
CA SER A 271 14.61 -0.98 -9.63
C SER A 271 14.52 -1.41 -11.10
N VAL A 272 13.33 -1.42 -11.70
CA VAL A 272 13.11 -1.96 -13.05
C VAL A 272 12.11 -1.09 -13.83
N GLY A 273 12.55 -0.51 -14.95
CA GLY A 273 11.72 0.24 -15.90
C GLY A 273 11.53 1.73 -15.59
N ALA A 274 10.75 2.41 -16.43
CA ALA A 274 10.46 3.84 -16.34
C ALA A 274 9.42 4.16 -15.26
N ALA A 275 9.77 3.99 -13.98
CA ALA A 275 8.91 4.42 -12.87
C ALA A 275 8.65 5.94 -12.93
N VAL A 276 7.43 6.36 -12.59
CA VAL A 276 7.09 7.78 -12.42
C VAL A 276 7.22 8.13 -10.94
N PHE A 277 8.25 8.91 -10.62
CA PHE A 277 8.62 9.31 -9.26
C PHE A 277 7.87 10.58 -8.84
N LEU A 278 7.72 10.77 -7.53
CA LEU A 278 7.08 11.98 -6.99
C LEU A 278 7.93 13.24 -7.19
N THR A 279 9.20 13.09 -7.55
CA THR A 279 10.11 14.17 -7.93
C THR A 279 10.14 14.46 -9.44
N ASP A 280 9.42 13.69 -10.26
CA ASP A 280 9.42 13.92 -11.71
C ASP A 280 8.83 15.28 -12.08
N THR A 281 9.43 15.92 -13.08
CA THR A 281 8.90 17.15 -13.68
C THR A 281 7.73 16.84 -14.61
N PRO A 282 6.84 17.81 -14.91
CA PRO A 282 5.76 17.63 -15.88
C PRO A 282 6.24 17.11 -17.25
N LYS A 283 7.44 17.53 -17.68
CA LYS A 283 8.09 17.04 -18.90
C LYS A 283 8.50 15.57 -18.77
N SER A 284 9.15 15.20 -17.67
CA SER A 284 9.53 13.79 -17.40
C SER A 284 8.30 12.87 -17.37
N ILE A 285 7.23 13.28 -16.68
CA ILE A 285 5.96 12.54 -16.62
C ILE A 285 5.40 12.31 -18.03
N LYS A 286 5.29 13.40 -18.82
CA LYS A 286 4.81 13.35 -20.21
C LYS A 286 5.67 12.41 -21.07
N ASP A 287 6.99 12.53 -20.99
CA ASP A 287 7.91 11.73 -21.80
C ASP A 287 7.84 10.26 -21.42
N LYS A 288 7.79 9.94 -20.12
CA LYS A 288 7.68 8.55 -19.63
C LYS A 288 6.37 7.90 -20.07
N ILE A 289 5.23 8.57 -19.89
CA ILE A 289 3.91 8.04 -20.28
C ILE A 289 3.83 7.84 -21.81
N ASN A 290 4.28 8.82 -22.59
CA ASN A 290 4.20 8.70 -24.04
C ASN A 290 5.10 7.58 -24.58
N LYS A 291 6.33 7.47 -24.08
CA LYS A 291 7.32 6.51 -24.58
C LYS A 291 7.12 5.09 -24.06
N HIS A 292 6.71 4.94 -22.80
CA HIS A 292 6.77 3.64 -22.11
C HIS A 292 5.41 3.06 -21.73
N ALA A 293 4.34 3.87 -21.64
CA ALA A 293 3.02 3.34 -21.29
C ALA A 293 2.48 2.45 -22.42
N PHE A 294 2.31 1.17 -22.15
CA PHE A 294 1.72 0.20 -23.07
C PHE A 294 0.28 0.61 -23.42
N SER A 295 -0.05 0.49 -24.71
CA SER A 295 -1.34 0.88 -25.29
C SER A 295 -2.15 -0.36 -25.67
N GLY A 296 -3.42 -0.38 -25.29
CA GLY A 296 -4.40 -1.35 -25.76
C GLY A 296 -5.12 -0.95 -27.04
N GLY A 297 -4.84 0.24 -27.60
CA GLY A 297 -5.42 0.70 -28.87
C GLY A 297 -4.80 0.00 -30.10
N GLY A 298 -5.57 -0.05 -31.21
CA GLY A 298 -5.11 -0.60 -32.49
C GLY A 298 -3.77 -0.05 -33.00
N ALA A 299 -3.00 -0.89 -33.71
CA ALA A 299 -1.65 -0.58 -34.16
C ALA A 299 -1.60 0.54 -35.21
N THR A 300 -2.70 0.73 -35.94
CA THR A 300 -2.87 1.85 -36.87
C THR A 300 -4.15 2.63 -36.55
N LYS A 301 -4.22 3.90 -36.99
CA LYS A 301 -5.45 4.70 -36.83
C LYS A 301 -6.67 4.02 -37.44
N LYS A 302 -6.50 3.41 -38.62
CA LYS A 302 -7.58 2.71 -39.32
C LYS A 302 -8.09 1.52 -38.52
N GLU A 303 -7.19 0.69 -38.01
CA GLU A 303 -7.53 -0.44 -37.16
C GLU A 303 -8.21 0.01 -35.87
N HIS A 304 -7.71 1.07 -35.25
CA HIS A 304 -8.30 1.66 -34.04
C HIS A 304 -9.74 2.14 -34.26
N PHE A 305 -10.02 2.84 -35.36
CA PHE A 305 -11.40 3.25 -35.68
C PHE A 305 -12.34 2.08 -35.99
N GLN A 306 -11.80 0.95 -36.45
CA GLN A 306 -12.60 -0.23 -36.83
C GLN A 306 -12.86 -1.19 -35.68
N LEU A 307 -11.85 -1.40 -34.82
CA LEU A 307 -11.86 -2.43 -33.78
C LEU A 307 -11.85 -1.84 -32.36
N GLY A 308 -11.59 -0.55 -32.21
CA GLY A 308 -11.48 0.11 -30.92
C GLY A 308 -10.19 -0.23 -30.16
N ALA A 309 -10.26 -0.13 -28.84
CA ALA A 309 -9.16 -0.44 -27.93
C ALA A 309 -9.55 -1.50 -26.90
N ASN A 310 -8.58 -2.32 -26.50
CA ASN A 310 -8.72 -3.17 -25.33
C ASN A 310 -8.35 -2.40 -24.06
N THR A 311 -9.36 -1.87 -23.38
CA THR A 311 -9.19 -1.08 -22.15
C THR A 311 -8.68 -1.90 -20.96
N THR A 312 -8.85 -3.23 -20.99
CA THR A 312 -8.44 -4.10 -19.87
C THR A 312 -6.92 -4.24 -19.76
N VAL A 313 -6.20 -4.11 -20.89
CA VAL A 313 -4.74 -4.20 -20.96
C VAL A 313 -4.04 -2.85 -21.09
N ASP A 314 -4.79 -1.78 -21.36
CA ASP A 314 -4.24 -0.43 -21.59
C ASP A 314 -3.78 0.22 -20.28
N ILE A 315 -2.49 0.53 -20.19
CA ILE A 315 -1.87 1.08 -18.97
C ILE A 315 -2.38 2.48 -18.63
N PRO A 316 -2.54 3.41 -19.59
CA PRO A 316 -3.21 4.68 -19.33
C PRO A 316 -4.59 4.54 -18.68
N ILE A 317 -5.46 3.67 -19.19
CA ILE A 317 -6.76 3.38 -18.57
C ILE A 317 -6.57 2.80 -17.17
N GLN A 318 -5.69 1.80 -17.00
CA GLN A 318 -5.46 1.22 -15.68
C GLN A 318 -5.01 2.29 -14.68
N TRP A 319 -4.09 3.18 -15.02
CA TRP A 319 -3.65 4.26 -14.12
C TRP A 319 -4.77 5.26 -13.83
N LEU A 320 -5.62 5.60 -14.81
CA LEU A 320 -6.78 6.46 -14.58
C LEU A 320 -7.75 5.83 -13.56
N ARG A 321 -7.93 4.50 -13.56
CA ARG A 321 -8.72 3.81 -12.51
C ARG A 321 -8.19 4.06 -11.09
N PHE A 322 -6.88 4.25 -10.93
CA PHE A 322 -6.26 4.56 -9.63
C PHE A 322 -6.28 6.03 -9.25
N PHE A 323 -6.26 6.97 -10.20
CA PHE A 323 -6.01 8.39 -9.88
C PHE A 323 -7.08 9.38 -10.37
N LEU A 324 -7.93 9.01 -11.32
CA LEU A 324 -9.03 9.86 -11.76
C LEU A 324 -10.25 9.61 -10.86
N GLU A 325 -10.56 10.50 -9.92
CA GLU A 325 -11.63 10.29 -8.93
C GLU A 325 -13.05 10.28 -9.52
N ASP A 326 -13.26 11.00 -10.63
CA ASP A 326 -14.55 11.14 -11.33
C ASP A 326 -14.88 9.85 -12.10
N ASP A 327 -15.92 9.14 -11.67
CA ASP A 327 -16.33 7.87 -12.29
C ASP A 327 -17.01 8.07 -13.63
N ASP A 328 -17.86 9.09 -13.78
CA ASP A 328 -18.60 9.34 -15.02
C ASP A 328 -17.61 9.71 -16.14
N LYS A 329 -16.60 10.51 -15.80
CA LYS A 329 -15.51 10.84 -16.73
C LYS A 329 -14.67 9.61 -17.09
N LEU A 330 -14.37 8.75 -16.12
CA LEU A 330 -13.61 7.52 -16.37
C LEU A 330 -14.39 6.56 -17.26
N GLU A 331 -15.67 6.32 -16.95
CA GLU A 331 -16.56 5.44 -17.71
C GLU A 331 -16.69 5.93 -19.15
N LYS A 332 -16.86 7.24 -19.35
CA LYS A 332 -16.89 7.84 -20.69
C LYS A 332 -15.59 7.62 -21.45
N ILE A 333 -14.43 7.83 -20.82
CA ILE A 333 -13.12 7.60 -21.47
C ILE A 333 -12.96 6.13 -21.85
N GLU A 334 -13.31 5.20 -20.96
CA GLU A 334 -13.23 3.77 -21.22
C GLU A 334 -14.15 3.36 -22.37
N HIS A 335 -15.39 3.83 -22.36
CA HIS A 335 -16.38 3.58 -23.41
C HIS A 335 -15.93 4.14 -24.77
N ASP A 336 -15.59 5.42 -24.83
CA ASP A 336 -15.22 6.10 -26.08
C ASP A 336 -13.92 5.51 -26.67
N TYR A 337 -12.96 5.12 -25.82
CA TYR A 337 -11.73 4.47 -26.26
C TYR A 337 -11.97 3.02 -26.73
N ALA A 338 -12.83 2.28 -26.03
CA ALA A 338 -13.23 0.93 -26.44
C ALA A 338 -13.94 0.91 -27.79
N LEU A 339 -14.69 1.96 -28.14
CA LEU A 339 -15.34 2.12 -29.44
C LEU A 339 -14.46 2.75 -30.52
N GLY A 340 -13.22 3.16 -30.19
CA GLY A 340 -12.30 3.81 -31.12
C GLY A 340 -12.68 5.25 -31.48
N TRP A 341 -13.55 5.89 -30.69
CA TRP A 341 -13.97 7.29 -30.89
C TRP A 341 -12.92 8.30 -30.48
N ILE A 342 -12.08 7.94 -29.49
CA ILE A 342 -10.92 8.72 -29.07
C ILE A 342 -9.65 7.91 -29.24
N MET A 343 -8.55 8.57 -29.60
CA MET A 343 -7.27 7.92 -29.86
C MET A 343 -6.46 7.70 -28.58
N THR A 344 -5.51 6.75 -28.60
CA THR A 344 -4.56 6.51 -27.50
C THR A 344 -3.85 7.79 -27.02
N GLY A 345 -3.51 8.70 -27.94
CA GLY A 345 -2.87 9.98 -27.60
C GLY A 345 -3.76 10.89 -26.73
N GLU A 346 -5.08 10.82 -26.91
CA GLU A 346 -6.05 11.58 -26.13
C GLU A 346 -6.20 11.00 -24.72
N VAL A 347 -6.27 9.66 -24.60
CA VAL A 347 -6.26 8.98 -23.29
C VAL A 347 -4.97 9.26 -22.52
N LYS A 348 -3.81 9.16 -23.18
CA LYS A 348 -2.51 9.51 -22.59
C LYS A 348 -2.46 10.97 -22.14
N LYS A 349 -3.06 11.90 -22.88
CA LYS A 349 -3.14 13.31 -22.49
C LYS A 349 -3.91 13.48 -21.18
N VAL A 350 -5.09 12.85 -21.05
CA VAL A 350 -5.86 12.89 -19.78
C VAL A 350 -5.07 12.29 -18.62
N LEU A 351 -4.37 11.18 -18.86
CA LEU A 351 -3.50 10.58 -17.84
C LEU A 351 -2.38 11.53 -17.42
N ILE A 352 -1.67 12.14 -18.38
CA ILE A 352 -0.57 13.07 -18.12
C ILE A 352 -1.06 14.24 -17.28
N GLU A 353 -2.21 14.83 -17.63
CA GLU A 353 -2.82 15.93 -16.87
C GLU A 353 -3.15 15.51 -15.44
N THR A 354 -3.79 14.34 -15.27
CA THR A 354 -4.18 13.78 -13.97
C THR A 354 -2.96 13.54 -13.08
N ILE A 355 -1.94 12.83 -13.58
CA ILE A 355 -0.74 12.48 -12.82
C ILE A 355 0.12 13.73 -12.53
N THR A 356 0.22 14.65 -13.50
CA THR A 356 0.95 15.91 -13.30
C THR A 356 0.31 16.74 -12.18
N LYS A 357 -1.02 16.78 -12.11
CA LYS A 357 -1.72 17.47 -11.02
C LYS A 357 -1.40 16.83 -9.67
N VAL A 358 -1.57 15.51 -9.56
CA VAL A 358 -1.28 14.75 -8.32
C VAL A 358 0.15 14.99 -7.83
N ILE A 359 1.14 14.91 -8.73
CA ILE A 359 2.55 15.10 -8.37
C ILE A 359 2.84 16.56 -8.00
N LYS A 360 2.28 17.54 -8.72
CA LYS A 360 2.47 18.96 -8.37
C LYS A 360 1.91 19.28 -6.99
N ASP A 361 0.67 18.85 -6.72
CA ASP A 361 0.02 19.07 -5.43
C ASP A 361 0.83 18.43 -4.28
N HIS A 362 1.40 17.23 -4.52
CA HIS A 362 2.31 16.58 -3.57
C HIS A 362 3.61 17.35 -3.39
N GLN A 363 4.27 17.77 -4.47
CA GLN A 363 5.52 18.53 -4.42
C GLN A 363 5.36 19.87 -3.70
N GLU A 364 4.22 20.55 -3.86
CA GLU A 364 3.91 21.79 -3.16
C GLU A 364 3.77 21.55 -1.66
N LYS A 365 3.02 20.52 -1.24
CA LYS A 365 2.90 20.13 0.17
C LYS A 365 4.25 19.69 0.76
N ARG A 366 5.03 18.91 0.01
CA ARG A 366 6.35 18.41 0.43
C ARG A 366 7.34 19.53 0.70
N LYS A 367 7.31 20.62 -0.09
CA LYS A 367 8.14 21.81 0.15
C LYS A 367 7.84 22.50 1.47
N MET A 368 6.61 22.34 1.99
CA MET A 368 6.19 22.92 3.26
C MET A 368 6.56 22.04 4.46
N VAL A 369 7.00 20.80 4.24
CA VAL A 369 7.40 19.89 5.33
C VAL A 369 8.72 20.36 5.93
N THR A 370 8.67 20.71 7.21
CA THR A 370 9.79 21.21 7.99
C THR A 370 10.42 20.11 8.85
N GLU A 371 11.57 20.43 9.46
CA GLU A 371 12.17 19.59 10.49
C GLU A 371 11.30 19.42 11.73
N GLU A 372 10.50 20.44 12.05
CA GLU A 372 9.56 20.35 13.16
C GLU A 372 8.44 19.37 12.86
N ASP A 373 7.97 19.32 11.60
CA ASP A 373 6.98 18.32 11.20
C ASP A 373 7.56 16.91 11.31
N LEU A 374 8.79 16.68 10.85
CA LEU A 374 9.45 15.38 11.01
C LEU A 374 9.55 14.98 12.49
N ARG A 375 9.97 15.90 13.36
CA ARG A 375 10.00 15.67 14.81
C ARG A 375 8.62 15.39 15.39
N LEU A 376 7.60 16.15 14.99
CA LEU A 376 6.23 15.99 15.47
C LEU A 376 5.67 14.61 15.12
N PHE A 377 5.76 14.22 13.84
CA PHE A 377 5.25 12.92 13.37
C PHE A 377 6.01 11.73 13.98
N SER A 378 7.30 11.90 14.30
CA SER A 378 8.15 10.85 14.90
C SER A 378 8.26 10.89 16.42
N SER A 379 7.59 11.86 17.07
CA SER A 379 7.62 11.99 18.52
C SER A 379 6.81 10.89 19.21
N ILE A 380 7.41 10.28 20.24
CA ILE A 380 6.74 9.32 21.12
C ILE A 380 5.81 10.10 22.05
N ARG A 381 4.54 10.20 21.69
CA ARG A 381 3.49 10.93 22.43
C ARG A 381 2.14 10.23 22.32
N PRO A 382 1.16 10.57 23.17
CA PRO A 382 -0.24 10.22 22.95
C PRO A 382 -0.78 10.77 21.62
N LEU A 383 -1.74 10.06 21.02
CA LEU A 383 -2.46 10.50 19.82
C LEU A 383 -3.94 10.76 20.16
N GLY A 384 -4.49 11.83 19.58
CA GLY A 384 -5.87 12.27 19.82
C GLY A 384 -6.12 12.78 21.24
N LYS A 385 -7.37 13.16 21.53
CA LYS A 385 -7.79 13.49 22.90
C LYS A 385 -8.00 12.19 23.69
N THR A 386 -7.25 12.06 24.79
CA THR A 386 -7.28 10.91 25.72
C THR A 386 -8.66 10.59 26.27
#